data_AF-A0ABD3ZQJ8-F1
#
_entry.id   AF-A0ABD3ZQJ8-F1
#
_cell.length_a   1.000
_cell.length_b   1.000
_cell.length_c   1.000
_cell.angle_alpha   90.00
_cell.angle_beta   90.00
_cell.angle_gamma   90.00
#
_symmetry.space_group_name_H-M   'P 1'
#
loop_
_entity.id
_entity.type
_entity.pdbx_description
1 polymer ?
#
loop_
_entity_poly.entity_id
_entity_poly.type
_entity_poly.pdbx_seq_one_letter_code
_entity_poly.pdbx_strand_id
1 'polypeptide(L)'
;MDNELKLSLGKLFGEIYRIQKQQGICDKSDNRIFGLLNGFEEEIKSEFEGLNFYSEDKVNAVCDKLQPYYANEKDISDMPSFSQFRLELEHESGIKHTEVIDILKYLYSKNAYQLEIDRLGNFKLNENDI
;
A
#
# COMPACT_ATOMS: atom_id res chain seq x y z
N MET A 1 -1.00 -20.18 -3.77
CA MET A 1 -2.39 -20.14 -3.30
C MET A 1 -3.11 -21.34 -3.86
N ASP A 2 -3.86 -22.05 -3.02
CA ASP A 2 -4.72 -23.15 -3.47
C ASP A 2 -5.82 -22.64 -4.44
N ASN A 3 -6.26 -23.51 -5.34
CA ASN A 3 -7.25 -23.18 -6.37
C ASN A 3 -8.64 -22.92 -5.77
N GLU A 4 -9.01 -23.62 -4.71
CA GLU A 4 -10.28 -23.41 -4.02
C GLU A 4 -10.32 -22.02 -3.36
N LEU A 5 -9.21 -21.60 -2.74
CA LEU A 5 -9.04 -20.26 -2.20
C LEU A 5 -9.04 -19.18 -3.29
N LYS A 6 -8.36 -19.38 -4.43
CA LYS A 6 -8.41 -18.44 -5.58
C LYS A 6 -9.84 -18.21 -6.06
N LEU A 7 -10.61 -19.28 -6.24
CA LEU A 7 -11.99 -19.22 -6.71
C LEU A 7 -12.90 -18.52 -5.68
N SER A 8 -12.72 -18.83 -4.40
CA SER A 8 -13.50 -18.24 -3.32
C SER A 8 -13.26 -16.72 -3.23
N LEU A 9 -12.00 -16.28 -3.30
CA LEU A 9 -11.66 -14.86 -3.30
C LEU A 9 -12.14 -14.16 -4.57
N GLY A 10 -11.98 -14.77 -5.75
CA GLY A 10 -12.50 -14.23 -7.02
C GLY A 10 -14.01 -13.96 -6.94
N LYS A 11 -14.80 -14.91 -6.41
CA LYS A 11 -16.23 -14.73 -6.19
C LYS A 11 -16.54 -13.59 -5.23
N LEU A 12 -15.80 -13.49 -4.11
CA LEU A 12 -15.98 -12.40 -3.16
C LEU A 12 -15.72 -11.03 -3.80
N PHE A 13 -14.62 -10.87 -4.55
CA PHE A 13 -14.33 -9.62 -5.27
C PHE A 13 -15.39 -9.30 -6.32
N GLY A 14 -15.83 -10.30 -7.10
CA GLY A 14 -16.90 -10.14 -8.07
C GLY A 14 -18.22 -9.66 -7.43
N GLU A 15 -18.57 -10.22 -6.27
CA GLU A 15 -19.76 -9.81 -5.52
C GLU A 15 -19.65 -8.37 -4.97
N ILE A 16 -18.49 -8.02 -4.41
CA ILE A 16 -18.24 -6.66 -3.91
C ILE A 16 -18.34 -5.64 -5.05
N TYR A 17 -17.71 -5.90 -6.19
CA TYR A 17 -17.78 -4.99 -7.34
C TYR A 17 -19.19 -4.88 -7.91
N ARG A 18 -19.95 -5.99 -7.94
CA ARG A 18 -21.36 -5.96 -8.35
C ARG A 18 -22.19 -5.04 -7.46
N ILE A 19 -22.01 -5.13 -6.14
CA ILE A 19 -22.69 -4.29 -5.16
C ILE A 19 -22.28 -2.82 -5.31
N GLN A 20 -20.98 -2.53 -5.39
CA GLN A 20 -20.47 -1.17 -5.55
C GLN A 20 -20.93 -0.53 -6.86
N LYS A 21 -20.98 -1.30 -7.94
CA LYS A 21 -21.48 -0.83 -9.24
C LYS A 21 -22.96 -0.49 -9.20
N GLN A 22 -23.78 -1.29 -8.53
CA GLN A 22 -25.20 -1.00 -8.30
C GLN A 22 -25.42 0.29 -7.49
N GLN A 23 -24.47 0.65 -6.62
CA GLN A 23 -24.48 1.89 -5.84
C GLN A 23 -23.87 3.08 -6.59
N GLY A 24 -23.32 2.88 -7.80
CA GLY A 24 -22.66 3.93 -8.57
C GLY A 24 -21.28 4.33 -8.05
N ILE A 25 -20.62 3.48 -7.26
CA ILE A 25 -19.34 3.75 -6.59
C ILE A 25 -18.16 3.12 -7.36
N CYS A 26 -18.43 2.18 -8.26
CA CYS A 26 -17.40 1.41 -8.98
C CYS A 26 -17.70 1.37 -10.48
N ASP A 27 -16.65 1.56 -11.29
CA ASP A 27 -16.69 1.61 -12.75
C ASP A 27 -16.21 0.32 -13.44
N LYS A 28 -15.91 -0.75 -12.68
CA LYS A 28 -15.49 -2.05 -13.22
C LYS A 28 -16.51 -2.55 -14.26
N SER A 29 -16.01 -3.08 -15.37
CA SER A 29 -16.85 -3.56 -16.48
C SER A 29 -17.67 -4.80 -16.07
N ASP A 30 -18.82 -5.00 -16.71
CA ASP A 30 -19.66 -6.19 -16.44
C ASP A 30 -18.93 -7.49 -16.79
N ASN A 31 -18.09 -7.46 -17.83
CA ASN A 31 -17.25 -8.59 -18.22
C ASN A 31 -16.25 -8.97 -17.12
N ARG A 32 -15.59 -7.98 -16.50
CA ARG A 32 -14.67 -8.21 -15.38
C ARG A 32 -15.38 -8.85 -14.19
N ILE A 33 -16.53 -8.30 -13.82
CA ILE A 33 -17.36 -8.81 -12.72
C ILE A 33 -17.81 -10.25 -13.01
N PHE A 34 -18.31 -10.51 -14.22
CA PHE A 34 -18.70 -11.85 -14.66
C PHE A 34 -17.52 -12.82 -14.60
N GLY A 35 -16.35 -12.39 -15.05
CA GLY A 35 -15.12 -13.17 -15.03
C GLY A 35 -14.71 -13.63 -13.63
N LEU A 36 -14.72 -12.69 -12.67
CA LEU A 36 -14.43 -12.95 -11.27
C LEU A 36 -15.43 -13.92 -10.63
N LEU A 37 -16.74 -13.73 -10.88
CA LEU A 37 -17.80 -14.58 -10.34
C LEU A 37 -17.75 -16.03 -10.85
N ASN A 38 -17.24 -16.24 -12.06
CA ASN A 38 -17.21 -17.54 -12.72
C ASN A 38 -15.83 -18.21 -12.72
N GLY A 39 -14.83 -17.59 -12.09
CA GLY A 39 -13.52 -18.21 -11.92
C GLY A 39 -12.60 -18.13 -13.14
N PHE A 40 -12.75 -17.11 -13.99
CA PHE A 40 -11.82 -16.88 -15.10
C PHE A 40 -10.45 -16.49 -14.54
N GLU A 41 -9.44 -17.33 -14.78
CA GLU A 41 -8.13 -17.22 -14.14
C GLU A 41 -7.42 -15.89 -14.46
N GLU A 42 -7.55 -15.38 -15.67
CA GLU A 42 -6.97 -14.08 -16.08
C GLU A 42 -7.50 -12.93 -15.22
N GLU A 43 -8.81 -12.93 -14.97
CA GLU A 43 -9.49 -11.87 -14.23
C GLU A 43 -9.13 -11.93 -12.74
N ILE A 44 -9.07 -13.14 -12.19
CA ILE A 44 -8.58 -13.41 -10.83
C ILE A 44 -7.13 -12.93 -10.71
N LYS A 45 -6.24 -13.39 -11.61
CA LYS A 45 -4.81 -13.10 -11.57
C LYS A 45 -4.55 -11.59 -11.64
N SER A 46 -5.20 -10.90 -12.56
CA SER A 46 -5.06 -9.45 -12.70
C SER A 46 -5.51 -8.68 -11.44
N GLU A 47 -6.48 -9.18 -10.68
CA GLU A 47 -6.90 -8.53 -9.42
C GLU A 47 -5.87 -8.75 -8.31
N PHE A 48 -5.29 -9.95 -8.21
CA PHE A 48 -4.29 -10.25 -7.18
C PHE A 48 -2.90 -9.70 -7.49
N GLU A 49 -2.49 -9.63 -8.76
CA GLU A 49 -1.19 -9.08 -9.16
C GLU A 49 -1.10 -7.57 -8.92
N GLY A 50 -2.24 -6.87 -8.83
CA GLY A 50 -2.28 -5.46 -8.43
C GLY A 50 -2.03 -5.24 -6.94
N LEU A 51 -2.07 -6.28 -6.10
CA LEU A 51 -1.83 -6.16 -4.67
C LEU A 51 -0.34 -6.24 -4.37
N ASN A 52 0.23 -5.12 -3.91
CA ASN A 52 1.58 -5.12 -3.36
C ASN A 52 1.58 -5.77 -1.98
N PHE A 53 2.52 -6.69 -1.77
CA PHE A 53 2.79 -7.26 -0.46
C PHE A 53 3.94 -6.52 0.21
N TYR A 54 3.66 -5.83 1.31
CA TYR A 54 4.66 -5.16 2.13
C TYR A 54 5.00 -6.08 3.31
N SER A 55 6.24 -6.59 3.35
CA SER A 55 6.70 -7.40 4.47
C SER A 55 6.91 -6.54 5.72
N GLU A 56 6.78 -7.16 6.88
CA GLU A 56 7.06 -6.51 8.17
C GLU A 56 8.49 -5.96 8.21
N ASP A 57 9.46 -6.69 7.65
CA ASP A 57 10.85 -6.24 7.53
C ASP A 57 10.98 -4.90 6.77
N LYS A 58 10.22 -4.71 5.69
CA LYS A 58 10.23 -3.44 4.93
C LYS A 58 9.62 -2.31 5.73
N VAL A 59 8.52 -2.57 6.44
CA VAL A 59 7.89 -1.58 7.32
C VAL A 59 8.84 -1.19 8.45
N ASN A 60 9.48 -2.18 9.08
CA ASN A 60 10.43 -1.97 10.17
C ASN A 60 11.66 -1.18 9.72
N ALA A 61 12.21 -1.47 8.53
CA ALA A 61 13.33 -0.70 7.99
C ALA A 61 12.99 0.81 7.82
N VAL A 62 11.76 1.14 7.41
CA VAL A 62 11.30 2.53 7.35
C VAL A 62 11.17 3.11 8.77
N CYS A 63 10.55 2.36 9.70
CA CYS A 63 10.44 2.78 11.10
C CYS A 63 11.81 3.03 11.73
N ASP A 64 12.80 2.16 11.52
CA ASP A 64 14.15 2.26 12.08
C ASP A 64 14.88 3.53 11.61
N LYS A 65 14.60 4.01 10.40
CA LYS A 65 15.13 5.29 9.90
C LYS A 65 14.44 6.50 10.52
N LEU A 66 13.15 6.41 10.87
CA LEU A 66 12.38 7.48 11.51
C LEU A 66 12.59 7.51 13.04
N GLN A 67 12.83 6.36 13.64
CA GLN A 67 12.86 6.14 15.09
C GLN A 67 13.82 7.06 15.84
N PRO A 68 15.06 7.32 15.39
CA PRO A 68 15.97 8.22 16.10
C PRO A 68 15.45 9.65 16.22
N TYR A 69 14.70 10.14 15.24
CA TYR A 69 14.10 11.48 15.27
C TYR A 69 12.87 11.49 16.18
N TYR A 70 12.02 10.46 16.07
CA TYR A 70 10.84 10.29 16.90
C TYR A 70 11.17 10.13 18.40
N ALA A 71 12.24 9.42 18.72
CA ALA A 71 12.73 9.22 20.08
C ALA A 71 13.50 10.45 20.63
N ASN A 72 13.66 11.52 19.85
CA ASN A 72 14.50 12.69 20.16
C ASN A 72 15.99 12.35 20.39
N GLU A 73 16.49 11.26 19.79
CA GLU A 73 17.91 10.91 19.78
C GLU A 73 18.67 11.73 18.72
N LYS A 74 17.98 12.18 17.68
CA LYS A 74 18.44 13.13 16.66
C LYS A 74 17.46 14.29 16.53
N ASP A 75 17.97 15.47 16.18
CA ASP A 75 17.11 16.62 15.89
C ASP A 75 16.39 16.39 14.56
N ILE A 76 15.11 16.74 14.51
CA ILE A 76 14.31 16.71 13.28
C ILE A 76 14.84 17.68 12.22
N SER A 77 15.58 18.72 12.60
CA SER A 77 16.26 19.61 11.66
C SER A 77 17.33 18.88 10.84
N ASP A 78 17.92 17.84 11.41
CA ASP A 78 19.00 17.04 10.81
C ASP A 78 18.47 15.90 9.95
N MET A 79 17.14 15.75 9.87
CA MET A 79 16.50 14.72 9.08
C MET A 79 16.83 14.90 7.59
N PRO A 80 17.23 13.83 6.88
CA PRO A 80 17.58 13.92 5.47
C PRO A 80 16.38 14.32 4.62
N SER A 81 16.65 14.85 3.43
CA SER A 81 15.60 15.05 2.43
C SER A 81 14.94 13.72 2.04
N PHE A 82 13.69 13.76 1.58
CA PHE A 82 13.00 12.55 1.11
C PHE A 82 13.78 11.78 0.05
N SER A 83 14.45 12.48 -0.88
CA SER A 83 15.29 11.84 -1.90
C SER A 83 16.44 11.03 -1.29
N GLN A 84 17.10 11.56 -0.26
CA GLN A 84 18.19 10.87 0.45
C GLN A 84 17.64 9.73 1.30
N PHE A 85 16.60 9.97 2.09
CA PHE A 85 15.92 8.97 2.90
C PHE A 85 15.51 7.75 2.07
N ARG A 86 14.90 8.00 0.91
CA ARG A 86 14.49 6.95 -0.04
C ARG A 86 15.68 6.20 -0.60
N LEU A 87 16.73 6.91 -1.04
CA LEU A 87 17.91 6.26 -1.61
C LEU A 87 18.60 5.35 -0.60
N GLU A 88 18.69 5.77 0.66
CA GLU A 88 19.25 4.94 1.73
C GLU A 88 18.44 3.65 1.92
N LEU A 89 17.11 3.73 2.00
CA LEU A 89 16.24 2.56 2.13
C LEU A 89 16.30 1.63 0.90
N GLU A 90 16.42 2.20 -0.30
CA GLU A 90 16.60 1.45 -1.54
C GLU A 90 17.93 0.69 -1.54
N HIS A 91 19.01 1.32 -1.08
CA HIS A 91 20.34 0.70 -1.00
C HIS A 91 20.48 -0.32 0.12
N GLU A 92 19.94 -0.04 1.31
CA GLU A 92 20.13 -0.87 2.51
C GLU A 92 19.12 -2.02 2.59
N SER A 93 17.89 -1.80 2.14
CA SER A 93 16.77 -2.72 2.36
C SER A 93 16.03 -3.10 1.08
N GLY A 94 16.47 -2.60 -0.08
CA GLY A 94 15.87 -2.91 -1.37
C GLY A 94 14.43 -2.40 -1.52
N ILE A 95 14.04 -1.39 -0.73
CA ILE A 95 12.68 -0.85 -0.74
C ILE A 95 12.53 0.10 -1.93
N LYS A 96 11.57 -0.19 -2.81
CA LYS A 96 11.33 0.62 -3.99
C LYS A 96 10.68 1.94 -3.61
N HIS A 97 10.82 2.94 -4.47
CA HIS A 97 10.22 4.26 -4.30
C HIS A 97 8.72 4.23 -3.93
N THR A 98 7.91 3.48 -4.69
CA THR A 98 6.46 3.35 -4.43
C THR A 98 6.19 2.72 -3.07
N GLU A 99 7.00 1.72 -2.68
CA GLU A 99 6.86 1.07 -1.39
C GLU A 99 7.17 2.00 -0.22
N VAL A 100 8.18 2.87 -0.34
CA VAL A 100 8.45 3.90 0.68
C VAL A 100 7.25 4.83 0.83
N ILE A 101 6.66 5.30 -0.27
CA ILE A 101 5.48 6.18 -0.24
C ILE A 101 4.32 5.49 0.48
N ASP A 102 4.00 4.25 0.09
CA ASP A 102 2.87 3.53 0.64
C ASP A 102 3.06 3.21 2.14
N ILE A 103 4.28 2.87 2.54
CA ILE A 103 4.62 2.64 3.96
C ILE A 103 4.51 3.95 4.76
N LEU A 104 5.00 5.07 4.24
CA LEU A 104 4.86 6.37 4.92
C LEU A 104 3.38 6.76 5.07
N LYS A 105 2.56 6.57 4.02
CA LYS A 105 1.11 6.78 4.09
C LYS A 105 0.44 5.88 5.14
N TYR A 106 0.81 4.60 5.15
CA TYR A 106 0.33 3.63 6.14
C TYR A 106 0.65 4.04 7.57
N LEU A 107 1.91 4.41 7.85
CA LEU A 107 2.33 4.88 9.18
C LEU A 107 1.61 6.18 9.58
N TYR A 108 1.49 7.13 8.64
CA TYR A 108 0.79 8.39 8.89
C TYR A 108 -0.69 8.17 9.23
N SER A 109 -1.37 7.27 8.51
CA SER A 109 -2.78 6.91 8.76
C SER A 109 -3.01 6.31 10.16
N LYS A 110 -1.96 5.75 10.76
CA LYS A 110 -1.97 5.22 12.13
C LYS A 110 -1.63 6.27 13.19
N ASN A 111 -1.42 7.52 12.79
CA ASN A 111 -0.87 8.59 13.63
C ASN A 111 0.53 8.27 14.19
N ALA A 112 1.29 7.42 13.51
CA ALA A 112 2.68 7.14 13.87
C ALA A 112 3.62 8.07 13.07
N TYR A 113 4.69 8.55 13.72
CA TYR A 113 5.74 9.36 13.10
C TYR A 113 5.24 10.61 12.34
N GLN A 114 4.12 11.22 12.76
CA GLN A 114 3.47 12.28 11.98
C GLN A 114 4.40 13.47 11.71
N LEU A 115 5.15 13.89 12.71
CA LEU A 115 6.05 15.04 12.62
C LEU A 115 7.22 14.75 11.66
N GLU A 116 7.82 13.56 11.77
CA GLU A 116 8.94 13.11 10.95
C GLU A 116 8.49 12.92 9.48
N ILE A 117 7.30 12.36 9.28
CA ILE A 117 6.73 12.17 7.95
C ILE A 117 6.37 13.52 7.32
N ASP A 118 5.75 14.44 8.07
CA ASP A 118 5.45 15.81 7.59
C ASP A 118 6.73 16.57 7.20
N ARG A 119 7.86 16.28 7.86
CA ARG A 119 9.18 16.85 7.50
C ARG A 119 9.68 16.35 6.15
N LEU A 120 9.39 15.10 5.80
CA LEU A 120 9.77 14.50 4.52
C LEU A 120 8.88 14.98 3.36
N GLY A 121 7.61 15.27 3.63
CA GLY A 121 6.64 15.69 2.61
C GLY A 121 5.20 15.46 3.04
N ASN A 122 4.27 15.49 2.09
CA ASN A 122 2.86 15.19 2.36
C ASN A 122 2.55 13.74 1.97
N PHE A 123 2.39 12.87 2.96
CA PHE A 123 2.05 11.47 2.80
C PHE A 123 0.71 11.12 3.47
N LYS A 124 -0.26 12.04 3.40
CA LYS A 124 -1.64 11.75 3.81
C LYS A 124 -2.32 10.89 2.75
N LEU A 125 -3.20 9.99 3.20
CA LEU A 125 -4.11 9.29 2.29
C LEU A 125 -5.00 10.32 1.58
N ASN A 126 -5.15 10.14 0.27
CA ASN A 126 -6.06 10.93 -0.55
C ASN A 126 -7.16 10.04 -1.15
N GLU A 127 -8.10 10.65 -1.87
CA GLU A 127 -9.24 9.94 -2.47
C GLU A 127 -8.84 8.88 -3.50
N ASN A 128 -7.63 8.94 -4.05
CA ASN A 128 -7.12 7.92 -4.99
C ASN A 128 -6.41 6.75 -4.27
N ASP A 129 -6.22 6.82 -2.95
CA ASP A 129 -5.58 5.79 -2.14
C ASP A 129 -6.60 4.80 -1.52
N ILE A 130 -7.91 5.06 -1.67
CA ILE A 130 -9.01 4.34 -1.01
C ILE A 130 -10.06 3.89 -2.03
#